data_AF-A0A2E5IF83-F1
#
_entry.id   AF-A0A2E5IF83-F1
#
_cell.length_a   1.000
_cell.length_b   1.000
_cell.length_c   1.000
_cell.angle_alpha   90.00
_cell.angle_beta   90.00
_cell.angle_gamma   90.00
#
_symmetry.space_group_name_H-M   'P 1'
#
loop_
_entity.id
_entity.type
_entity.pdbx_description
1 polymer ?
#
loop_
_entity_poly.entity_id
_entity_poly.type
_entity_poly.pdbx_seq_one_letter_code
_entity_poly.pdbx_strand_id
1 'polypeptide(L)'
;MPTCRLCGSTYPREFFIHGNGQYAQVCVRCGVERGLVKKEDVPVLFEKSTSSARFSTIARRYSIFLYLPFLWVLWGSTLSGVEPWGLFFLILLILLTLAAPVLFIYRGGQYSGDMARLTPAYDRPKGH
;
A
#
# COMPACT_ATOMS: atom_id res chain seq x y z
N MET A 1 12.29 -3.10 -16.91
CA MET A 1 12.60 -3.24 -15.47
C MET A 1 13.57 -4.39 -15.30
N PRO A 2 14.63 -4.26 -14.47
CA PRO A 2 15.57 -5.36 -14.23
C PRO A 2 14.91 -6.51 -13.45
N THR A 3 15.37 -7.74 -13.74
CA THR A 3 14.92 -8.97 -13.07
C THR A 3 16.01 -9.45 -12.13
N CYS A 4 15.64 -9.87 -10.93
CA CYS A 4 16.60 -10.44 -9.99
C CYS A 4 17.03 -11.85 -10.42
N ARG A 5 18.33 -12.11 -10.52
CA ARG A 5 18.88 -13.43 -10.88
C ARG A 5 18.60 -14.53 -9.85
N LEU A 6 18.31 -14.16 -8.60
CA LEU A 6 18.16 -15.12 -7.49
C LEU A 6 16.71 -15.50 -7.21
N CYS A 7 15.80 -14.51 -7.22
CA CYS A 7 14.38 -14.73 -6.94
C CYS A 7 13.48 -14.65 -8.19
N GLY A 8 14.02 -14.26 -9.35
CA GLY A 8 13.28 -14.19 -10.61
C GLY A 8 12.22 -13.09 -10.70
N SER A 9 12.00 -12.32 -9.63
CA SER A 9 11.03 -11.22 -9.61
C SER A 9 11.61 -9.94 -10.21
N THR A 10 10.72 -9.12 -10.76
CA THR A 10 11.01 -7.82 -11.36
C THR A 10 10.81 -6.71 -10.33
N TYR A 11 11.79 -5.83 -10.21
CA TYR A 11 11.70 -4.66 -9.34
C TYR A 11 12.21 -3.41 -10.07
N PRO A 12 11.81 -2.21 -9.62
CA PRO A 12 12.50 -0.98 -9.98
C PRO A 12 14.00 -1.06 -9.68
N ARG A 13 14.82 -0.36 -10.47
CA ARG A 13 16.29 -0.45 -10.38
C ARG A 13 16.82 0.02 -9.02
N GLU A 14 16.10 0.88 -8.30
CA GLU A 14 16.47 1.31 -6.94
C GLU A 14 16.51 0.16 -5.90
N PHE A 15 15.83 -0.96 -6.15
CA PHE A 15 15.82 -2.12 -5.24
C PHE A 15 16.91 -3.15 -5.58
N PHE A 16 17.89 -2.78 -6.39
CA PHE A 16 19.02 -3.61 -6.74
C PHE A 16 20.28 -3.13 -6.04
N ILE A 17 21.12 -4.08 -5.65
CA ILE A 17 22.43 -3.78 -5.10
C ILE A 17 23.28 -3.18 -6.23
N HIS A 18 23.95 -2.07 -5.98
CA HIS A 18 24.92 -1.51 -6.92
C HIS A 18 26.27 -2.21 -6.75
N GLY A 19 26.84 -2.65 -7.87
CA GLY A 19 28.13 -3.32 -7.89
C GLY A 19 28.33 -4.13 -9.16
N ASN A 20 29.53 -4.67 -9.33
CA ASN A 20 29.89 -5.53 -10.45
C ASN A 20 30.02 -7.00 -9.99
N GLY A 21 29.92 -7.94 -10.93
CA GLY A 21 30.08 -9.37 -10.67
C GLY A 21 28.95 -9.96 -9.84
N GLN A 22 29.25 -10.40 -8.62
CA GLN A 22 28.30 -11.14 -7.77
C GLN A 22 27.11 -10.29 -7.27
N TYR A 23 27.24 -8.96 -7.34
CA TYR A 23 26.19 -8.00 -7.00
C TYR A 23 25.29 -7.64 -8.19
N ALA A 24 25.71 -7.97 -9.42
CA ALA A 24 24.97 -7.61 -10.63
C ALA A 24 23.59 -8.30 -10.66
N GLN A 25 22.55 -7.51 -10.93
CA GLN A 25 21.17 -7.99 -11.07
C GLN A 25 20.66 -8.77 -9.85
N VAL A 26 21.13 -8.44 -8.64
CA VAL A 26 20.60 -8.99 -7.39
C VAL A 26 19.76 -7.94 -6.69
N CYS A 27 18.57 -8.32 -6.22
CA CYS A 27 17.74 -7.44 -5.39
C CYS A 27 18.29 -7.35 -3.96
N VAL A 28 18.03 -6.22 -3.31
CA VAL A 28 18.47 -5.91 -1.94
C VAL A 28 18.13 -7.03 -0.95
N ARG A 29 16.90 -7.58 -1.04
CA ARG A 29 16.44 -8.66 -0.15
C ARG A 29 17.27 -9.93 -0.28
N CYS A 30 17.49 -10.41 -1.51
CA CYS A 30 18.32 -11.59 -1.73
C CYS A 30 19.80 -11.32 -1.39
N GLY A 31 20.25 -10.08 -1.54
CA GLY A 31 21.58 -9.64 -1.08
C GLY A 31 21.78 -9.85 0.42
N VAL A 32 20.80 -9.43 1.22
CA VAL A 32 20.83 -9.59 2.68
C VAL A 32 20.63 -11.06 3.09
N GLU A 33 19.67 -11.76 2.48
CA GLU A 33 19.39 -13.18 2.79
C GLU A 33 20.58 -14.10 2.50
N ARG A 34 21.39 -13.78 1.48
CA ARG A 34 22.60 -14.54 1.11
C ARG A 34 23.90 -13.98 1.70
N GLY A 35 23.82 -12.95 2.56
CA GLY A 35 24.99 -12.36 3.21
C GLY A 35 25.94 -11.60 2.27
N LEU A 36 25.48 -11.20 1.09
CA LEU A 36 26.24 -10.37 0.14
C LEU A 36 26.39 -8.93 0.66
N VAL A 37 25.39 -8.43 1.39
CA VAL A 37 25.38 -7.08 1.96
C VAL A 37 24.75 -7.14 3.35
N LYS A 38 25.21 -6.29 4.28
CA LYS A 38 24.60 -6.19 5.61
C LYS A 38 23.33 -5.36 5.57
N LYS A 39 22.49 -5.46 6.61
CA LYS A 39 21.21 -4.73 6.67
C LYS A 39 21.42 -3.23 6.79
N GLU A 40 22.50 -2.81 7.45
CA GLU A 40 22.82 -1.42 7.72
C GLU A 40 23.26 -0.67 6.45
N ASP A 41 23.85 -1.40 5.50
CA ASP A 41 24.37 -0.84 4.25
C ASP A 41 23.28 -0.62 3.20
N VAL A 42 22.03 -1.04 3.48
CA VAL A 42 20.95 -0.99 2.49
C VAL A 42 19.67 -0.34 3.04
N PRO A 43 19.55 1.00 2.93
CA PRO A 43 18.41 1.73 3.48
C PRO A 43 17.08 1.42 2.79
N VAL A 44 17.11 0.89 1.55
CA VAL A 44 15.91 0.49 0.78
C VAL A 44 15.32 -0.86 1.19
N LEU A 45 15.92 -1.57 2.15
CA LEU A 45 15.37 -2.82 2.64
C LEU A 45 14.07 -2.58 3.42
N PHE A 46 12.94 -3.03 2.87
CA PHE A 46 11.69 -3.04 3.61
C PHE A 46 11.71 -4.13 4.68
N GLU A 47 11.84 -3.71 5.94
CA GLU A 47 11.60 -4.60 7.06
C GLU A 47 10.13 -5.05 7.14
N LYS A 48 9.89 -6.14 7.86
CA LYS A 48 8.53 -6.67 8.08
C LYS A 48 7.61 -5.65 8.78
N SER A 49 8.18 -4.80 9.63
CA SER A 49 7.53 -3.68 10.31
C SER A 49 7.08 -2.58 9.33
N THR A 50 7.96 -2.17 8.43
CA THR A 50 7.67 -1.12 7.44
C THR A 50 6.65 -1.60 6.39
N SER A 51 6.76 -2.85 5.95
CA SER A 51 5.80 -3.43 5.00
C SER A 51 4.40 -3.54 5.62
N SER A 52 4.26 -4.06 6.85
CA SER A 52 2.97 -4.13 7.54
C SER A 52 2.36 -2.74 7.78
N ALA A 53 3.18 -1.74 8.12
CA ALA A 53 2.74 -0.36 8.28
C ALA A 53 2.17 0.22 6.97
N ARG A 54 2.84 -0.01 5.82
CA ARG A 54 2.33 0.40 4.51
C ARG A 54 1.03 -0.30 4.16
N PHE A 55 0.95 -1.62 4.38
CA PHE A 55 -0.30 -2.37 4.17
C PHE A 55 -1.44 -1.82 5.02
N SER A 56 -1.21 -1.51 6.30
CA SER A 56 -2.24 -0.93 7.18
C SER A 56 -2.73 0.45 6.70
N THR A 57 -1.85 1.23 6.08
CA THR A 57 -2.14 2.58 5.56
C THR A 57 -2.98 2.48 4.28
N ILE A 58 -2.63 1.56 3.39
CA ILE A 58 -3.40 1.25 2.18
C ILE A 58 -4.77 0.68 2.58
N ALA A 59 -4.81 -0.30 3.49
CA ALA A 59 -6.05 -0.93 3.93
C ALA A 59 -7.03 0.10 4.50
N ARG A 60 -6.56 1.04 5.32
CA ARG A 60 -7.39 2.13 5.86
C ARG A 60 -7.95 3.06 4.79
N ARG A 61 -7.21 3.33 3.72
CA ARG A 61 -7.65 4.20 2.63
C ARG A 61 -8.71 3.52 1.75
N TYR A 62 -8.50 2.25 1.41
CA TYR A 62 -9.36 1.53 0.48
C TYR A 62 -10.50 0.76 1.15
N SER A 63 -10.53 0.65 2.48
CA SER A 63 -11.60 -0.02 3.22
C SER A 63 -12.99 0.56 2.96
N ILE A 64 -13.08 1.85 2.60
CA ILE A 64 -14.34 2.50 2.26
C ILE A 64 -15.02 1.83 1.05
N PHE A 65 -14.24 1.32 0.10
CA PHE A 65 -14.77 0.57 -1.05
C PHE A 65 -15.22 -0.85 -0.69
N LEU A 66 -14.85 -1.37 0.48
CA LEU A 66 -15.36 -2.65 0.99
C LEU A 66 -16.61 -2.44 1.85
N TYR A 67 -16.57 -1.49 2.77
CA TYR A 67 -17.68 -1.24 3.70
C TYR A 67 -18.92 -0.68 3.01
N LEU A 68 -18.75 0.21 2.02
CA LEU A 68 -19.89 0.88 1.39
C LEU A 68 -20.77 -0.09 0.57
N PRO A 69 -20.23 -0.94 -0.33
CA PRO A 69 -21.05 -1.95 -1.00
C PRO A 69 -21.64 -2.96 -0.01
N PHE A 70 -20.89 -3.32 1.03
CA PHE A 70 -21.40 -4.22 2.07
C PHE A 70 -22.64 -3.65 2.77
N LEU A 71 -22.62 -2.36 3.12
CA LEU A 71 -23.78 -1.66 3.69
C LEU A 71 -24.98 -1.62 2.73
N TRP A 72 -24.75 -1.44 1.43
CA TRP A 72 -25.81 -1.52 0.41
C TRP A 72 -26.44 -2.91 0.33
N VAL A 73 -25.63 -3.97 0.34
CA VAL A 73 -26.12 -5.36 0.36
C VAL A 73 -26.90 -5.65 1.64
N LEU A 74 -26.38 -5.22 2.79
CA LEU A 74 -27.03 -5.41 4.08
C LEU A 74 -28.40 -4.72 4.13
N TRP A 75 -28.46 -3.46 3.68
CA TRP A 75 -29.72 -2.72 3.63
C TRP A 75 -30.74 -3.40 2.70
N GLY A 76 -30.32 -3.76 1.49
CA GLY A 76 -31.20 -4.38 0.48
C GLY A 76 -31.78 -5.72 0.93
N SER A 77 -30.99 -6.53 1.65
CA SER A 77 -31.37 -7.87 2.09
C SER A 77 -32.19 -7.90 3.39
N THR A 78 -31.92 -7.01 4.36
CA THR A 78 -32.49 -7.12 5.72
C THR A 78 -33.40 -5.97 6.13
N LEU A 79 -33.17 -4.75 5.62
CA LEU A 79 -33.79 -3.53 6.15
C LEU A 79 -34.79 -2.88 5.18
N SER A 80 -34.75 -3.26 3.90
CA SER A 80 -35.58 -2.66 2.83
C SER A 80 -37.09 -2.81 3.08
N GLY A 81 -37.53 -3.89 3.73
CA GLY A 81 -38.94 -4.17 4.02
C GLY A 81 -39.47 -3.65 5.36
N VAL A 82 -38.65 -2.97 6.17
CA VAL A 82 -39.03 -2.54 7.53
C VAL A 82 -39.44 -1.07 7.51
N GLU A 83 -40.73 -0.75 7.46
CA GLU A 83 -41.21 0.63 7.58
C GLU A 83 -41.23 1.09 9.06
N PRO A 84 -40.80 2.33 9.39
CA PRO A 84 -40.21 3.38 8.53
C PRO A 84 -38.67 3.32 8.44
N TRP A 85 -38.02 2.39 9.14
CA TRP A 85 -36.57 2.33 9.29
C TRP A 85 -35.81 2.13 7.98
N GLY A 86 -36.35 1.37 7.05
CA GLY A 86 -35.77 1.14 5.72
C GLY A 86 -35.56 2.43 4.95
N LEU A 87 -36.53 3.35 4.99
CA LEU A 87 -36.42 4.67 4.36
C LEU A 87 -35.38 5.56 5.04
N PHE A 88 -35.36 5.57 6.38
CA PHE A 88 -34.38 6.35 7.14
C PHE A 88 -32.94 5.90 6.83
N PHE A 89 -32.68 4.59 6.86
CA PHE A 89 -31.37 4.04 6.53
C PHE A 89 -31.01 4.23 5.06
N LEU A 90 -31.99 4.22 4.14
CA LEU A 90 -31.75 4.53 2.73
C LEU A 90 -31.22 5.96 2.55
N ILE A 91 -31.88 6.94 3.17
CA ILE A 91 -31.44 8.34 3.11
C ILE A 91 -30.02 8.47 3.68
N LEU A 92 -29.76 7.86 4.84
CA LEU A 92 -28.45 7.87 5.46
C LEU A 92 -27.37 7.23 4.57
N LEU A 93 -27.69 6.11 3.92
CA LEU A 93 -26.77 5.39 3.04
C LEU A 93 -26.44 6.18 1.78
N ILE A 94 -27.42 6.89 1.22
CA ILE A 94 -27.21 7.83 0.11
C ILE A 94 -26.27 8.95 0.54
N LEU A 95 -26.51 9.58 1.70
CA LEU A 95 -25.63 10.64 2.22
C LEU A 95 -24.19 10.14 2.44
N LEU A 96 -24.02 8.95 3.03
CA LEU A 96 -22.71 8.30 3.19
C LEU A 96 -22.02 8.05 1.85
N THR A 97 -22.79 7.59 0.85
CA THR A 97 -22.28 7.32 -0.50
C THR A 97 -21.79 8.61 -1.18
N LEU A 98 -22.50 9.72 -1.00
CA LEU A 98 -22.10 11.03 -1.51
C LEU A 98 -20.91 11.64 -0.74
N ALA A 99 -20.84 11.43 0.57
CA ALA A 99 -19.74 11.90 1.40
C ALA A 99 -18.43 11.11 1.16
N ALA A 100 -18.52 9.83 0.80
CA ALA A 100 -17.37 8.95 0.58
C ALA A 100 -16.32 9.51 -0.41
N PRO A 101 -16.66 9.94 -1.65
CA PRO A 101 -15.68 10.50 -2.58
C PRO A 101 -15.07 11.81 -2.08
N VAL A 102 -15.85 12.66 -1.41
CA VAL A 102 -15.37 13.92 -0.83
C VAL A 102 -14.30 13.64 0.23
N LEU A 103 -14.59 12.73 1.15
CA LEU A 103 -13.64 12.32 2.20
C LEU A 103 -12.42 11.61 1.62
N PHE A 104 -12.58 10.83 0.56
CA PHE A 104 -11.47 10.15 -0.13
C PHE A 104 -10.48 11.13 -0.75
N ILE A 105 -10.99 12.20 -1.38
CA ILE A 105 -10.16 13.26 -1.97
C ILE A 105 -9.49 14.07 -0.86
N TYR A 106 -10.25 14.51 0.14
CA TYR A 106 -9.73 15.32 1.26
C TYR A 106 -8.61 14.60 2.03
N ARG A 107 -8.76 13.30 2.30
CA ARG A 107 -7.73 12.48 2.98
C ARG A 107 -6.57 12.07 2.07
N GLY A 108 -6.59 12.46 0.80
CA GLY A 108 -5.54 12.13 -0.16
C GLY A 108 -4.16 12.64 0.24
N GLY A 109 -4.08 13.85 0.80
CA GLY A 109 -2.83 14.46 1.26
C GLY A 109 -2.26 13.82 2.54
N GLN A 110 -3.12 13.38 3.45
CA GLN A 110 -2.67 12.64 4.65
C GLN A 110 -2.03 11.31 4.24
N TYR A 111 -2.67 10.59 3.29
CA TYR A 111 -2.13 9.33 2.78
C TYR A 111 -0.78 9.48 2.08
N SER A 112 -0.58 10.54 1.27
CA SER A 112 0.71 10.74 0.60
C SER A 112 1.81 11.05 1.62
N GLY A 113 1.49 11.82 2.67
CA GLY A 113 2.41 12.08 3.79
C GLY A 113 2.77 10.80 4.55
N ASP A 114 1.79 9.98 4.92
CA ASP A 114 2.02 8.70 5.62
C ASP A 114 2.88 7.75 4.76
N MET A 115 2.59 7.66 3.46
CA MET A 115 3.36 6.83 2.54
C MET A 115 4.78 7.35 2.32
N ALA A 116 4.98 8.67 2.26
CA ALA A 116 6.31 9.28 2.16
C ALA A 116 7.14 8.97 3.42
N ARG A 117 6.53 9.02 4.60
CA ARG A 117 7.19 8.71 5.87
C ARG A 117 7.58 7.24 6.00
N LEU A 118 6.83 6.35 5.36
CA LEU A 118 7.07 4.90 5.34
C LEU A 118 7.94 4.44 4.15
N THR A 119 8.29 5.34 3.23
CA THR A 119 9.17 5.02 2.10
C THR A 119 10.59 5.42 2.48
N PRO A 120 11.52 4.47 2.61
CA PRO A 120 12.90 4.82 2.93
C PRO A 120 13.49 5.70 1.83
N ALA A 121 14.17 6.77 2.23
CA ALA A 121 14.88 7.63 1.29
C ALA A 121 16.01 6.83 0.64
N TYR A 122 16.02 6.81 -0.69
CA TYR A 122 17.11 6.24 -1.47
C TYR A 122 17.64 7.30 -2.42
N ASP A 123 18.75 7.92 -2.01
CA ASP A 123 19.51 8.72 -2.96
C ASP A 123 20.32 7.79 -3.84
N ARG A 124 20.00 7.80 -5.14
CA ARG A 124 20.77 7.08 -6.14
C ARG A 124 22.21 7.62 -6.10
N PRO A 125 23.24 6.77 -5.93
CA PRO A 125 24.62 7.23 -6.01
C PRO A 125 24.89 7.86 -7.37
N LYS A 126 25.55 9.03 -7.38
CA LYS A 126 25.87 9.76 -8.61
C LYS A 126 26.80 8.91 -9.48
N GLY A 127 26.42 8.68 -10.75
CA GLY A 127 27.29 8.04 -11.75
C GLY A 127 26.97 6.59 -12.15
N HIS A 128 25.79 6.06 -11.79
CA HIS A 128 25.28 4.75 -12.24
C HIS A 128 23.97 4.85 -13.04
#